data_AF-A0A1A8NUY4-F1
#
_entry.id   AF-A0A1A8NUY4-F1
#
_cell.length_a   1.000
_cell.length_b   1.000
_cell.length_c   1.000
_cell.angle_alpha   90.00
_cell.angle_beta   90.00
_cell.angle_gamma   90.00
#
_symmetry.space_group_name_H-M   'P 1'
#
loop_
_entity.id
_entity.type
_entity.pdbx_description
1 polymer ?
#
loop_
_entity_poly.entity_id
_entity_poly.type
_entity_poly.pdbx_seq_one_letter_code
_entity_poly.pdbx_strand_id
1 'polypeptide(L)' 'DGDQTLIGDRGATLSGGQKARVNLARAVYQDADVYLLDDPLSAVDAEVGRHLFEQCICGLLKKKPRIL' A
#
# COMPACT_ATOMS: atom_id res chain seq x y z
N ASP A 1 10.78 6.47 -17.31
CA ASP A 1 10.35 5.06 -17.46
C ASP A 1 9.98 4.42 -16.13
N GLY A 2 9.18 5.07 -15.29
CA GLY A 2 8.82 4.54 -13.96
C GLY A 2 7.34 4.19 -13.87
N ASP A 3 6.49 5.18 -14.11
CA ASP A 3 5.03 5.09 -14.16
C ASP A 3 4.50 4.27 -15.34
N GLN A 4 5.11 4.40 -16.51
CA GLN A 4 4.74 3.67 -17.74
C GLN A 4 5.42 2.29 -17.84
N THR A 5 6.00 1.77 -16.75
CA THR A 5 6.65 0.46 -16.77
C THR A 5 5.61 -0.63 -17.03
N LEU A 6 5.84 -1.44 -18.06
CA LEU A 6 4.99 -2.59 -18.34
C LEU A 6 5.07 -3.61 -17.20
N ILE A 7 3.92 -3.90 -16.62
CA ILE A 7 3.77 -4.90 -15.58
C ILE A 7 3.24 -6.19 -16.22
N GLY A 8 3.98 -7.29 -16.08
CA GLY A 8 3.55 -8.60 -16.58
C GLY A 8 2.30 -9.12 -15.88
N ASP A 9 1.69 -10.18 -16.42
CA ASP A 9 0.43 -10.74 -15.91
C ASP A 9 0.41 -10.90 -14.39
N ARG A 10 -0.69 -10.46 -13.75
CA ARG A 10 -0.88 -10.52 -12.29
C ARG A 10 0.27 -9.88 -11.49
N GLY A 11 0.95 -8.89 -12.07
CA GLY A 11 2.07 -8.24 -11.41
C GLY A 11 3.37 -9.06 -11.42
N ALA A 12 3.54 -10.02 -12.33
CA ALA A 12 4.68 -10.96 -12.29
C ALA A 12 6.06 -10.28 -12.21
N THR A 13 6.19 -9.07 -12.76
CA THR A 13 7.44 -8.29 -12.77
C THR A 13 7.68 -7.47 -11.49
N LEU A 14 6.72 -7.42 -10.56
CA LEU A 14 6.85 -6.70 -9.29
C LEU A 14 7.28 -7.64 -8.15
N SER A 15 8.19 -7.18 -7.30
CA SER A 15 8.49 -7.84 -6.03
C SER A 15 7.28 -7.78 -5.08
N GLY A 16 7.24 -8.65 -4.06
CA GLY A 16 6.18 -8.65 -3.05
C GLY A 16 5.97 -7.27 -2.40
N GLY A 17 7.07 -6.62 -1.97
CA GLY A 17 7.01 -5.28 -1.39
C GLY A 17 6.61 -4.18 -2.38
N GLN A 18 6.87 -4.34 -3.68
CA GLN A 18 6.33 -3.44 -4.70
C GLN A 18 4.83 -3.62 -4.86
N LYS A 19 4.33 -4.87 -4.93
CA LYS A 19 2.89 -5.16 -4.99
C LYS A 19 2.15 -4.62 -3.77
N ALA A 20 2.69 -4.84 -2.57
CA ALA A 20 2.12 -4.33 -1.33
C ALA A 20 1.97 -2.80 -1.36
N ARG A 21 3.03 -2.09 -1.76
CA ARG A 21 3.02 -0.61 -1.87
C ARG A 21 2.04 -0.11 -2.92
N VAL A 22 1.98 -0.74 -4.10
CA VAL A 22 1.02 -0.35 -5.15
C VAL A 22 -0.42 -0.60 -4.68
N ASN A 23 -0.69 -1.72 -4.02
CA ASN A 23 -2.03 -2.03 -3.49
C ASN A 23 -2.44 -1.04 -2.38
N LEU A 24 -1.55 -0.72 -1.45
CA LEU A 24 -1.81 0.27 -0.42
C LEU A 24 -2.05 1.66 -1.04
N ALA A 25 -1.24 2.06 -2.01
CA ALA A 25 -1.44 3.32 -2.74
C ALA A 25 -2.80 3.36 -3.45
N ARG A 26 -3.21 2.26 -4.10
CA ARG A 26 -4.53 2.14 -4.75
C ARG A 26 -5.67 2.31 -3.75
N ALA A 27 -5.57 1.67 -2.58
CA ALA A 27 -6.58 1.79 -1.54
C ALA A 27 -6.72 3.25 -1.11
N VAL A 28 -5.60 3.89 -0.73
CA VAL A 28 -5.57 5.28 -0.25
C VAL A 28 -6.05 6.27 -1.30
N TYR A 29 -5.70 6.04 -2.57
CA TYR A 29 -6.12 6.89 -3.69
C TYR A 29 -7.64 6.87 -3.92
N GLN A 30 -8.33 5.81 -3.53
CA GLN A 30 -9.78 5.66 -3.72
C GLN A 30 -10.61 6.61 -2.83
N ASP A 31 -10.03 7.19 -1.77
CA ASP A 31 -10.74 8.03 -0.78
C ASP A 31 -12.05 7.42 -0.25
N ALA A 32 -11.99 6.15 0.17
CA ALA A 32 -13.13 5.45 0.75
C ALA A 32 -13.57 6.06 2.10
N ASP A 33 -14.82 5.79 2.50
CA ASP A 33 -15.33 6.15 3.83
C ASP A 33 -14.75 5.27 4.94
N VAL A 34 -14.49 4.00 4.65
CA VAL A 34 -13.93 3.02 5.58
C VAL A 34 -12.88 2.16 4.85
N TYR A 35 -11.79 1.86 5.54
CA TYR A 35 -10.69 1.04 5.02
C TYR A 35 -10.59 -0.29 5.79
N LEU A 36 -10.52 -1.39 5.05
CA LEU A 36 -10.21 -2.73 5.58
C LEU A 36 -8.86 -3.14 5.00
N LEU A 37 -7.86 -3.34 5.86
CA LEU A 37 -6.49 -3.61 5.45
C LEU A 37 -6.07 -4.97 6.01
N ASP A 38 -6.05 -6.00 5.16
CA ASP A 38 -5.61 -7.34 5.53
C ASP A 38 -4.09 -7.48 5.31
N ASP A 39 -3.34 -7.52 6.40
CA ASP A 39 -1.87 -7.61 6.46
C ASP A 39 -1.13 -6.75 5.38
N PRO A 40 -1.37 -5.41 5.36
CA PRO A 40 -0.92 -4.53 4.27
C PRO A 40 0.61 -4.35 4.21
N LEU A 41 1.35 -4.82 5.22
CA LEU A 41 2.79 -4.62 5.38
C LEU A 41 3.60 -5.93 5.37
N SER A 42 2.98 -7.09 5.17
CA SER A 42 3.61 -8.41 5.19
C SER A 42 4.85 -8.57 4.30
N ALA A 43 4.85 -7.94 3.13
CA ALA A 43 5.87 -8.13 2.11
C ALA A 43 6.91 -7.00 2.05
N VAL A 44 6.89 -6.06 3.01
CA VAL A 44 7.88 -4.98 3.11
C VAL A 44 8.81 -5.19 4.29
N ASP A 45 10.04 -4.69 4.18
CA ASP A 45 10.99 -4.70 5.29
C ASP A 45 10.52 -3.77 6.44
N ALA A 46 11.10 -3.95 7.63
CA ALA A 46 10.66 -3.26 8.83
C ALA A 46 10.82 -1.73 8.76
N GLU A 47 11.83 -1.22 8.06
CA GLU A 47 12.03 0.22 7.92
C GLU A 47 10.97 0.85 7.03
N VAL A 48 10.74 0.26 5.86
CA VAL A 48 9.67 0.67 4.94
C VAL A 48 8.30 0.47 5.59
N GLY A 49 8.07 -0.64 6.28
CA GLY A 49 6.82 -0.94 6.98
C GLY A 49 6.49 0.11 8.03
N ARG A 50 7.47 0.50 8.86
CA ARG A 50 7.30 1.59 9.83
C ARG A 50 6.97 2.92 9.15
N HIS A 51 7.68 3.27 8.08
CA HIS A 51 7.39 4.48 7.32
C HIS A 51 5.97 4.50 6.75
N LEU A 52 5.53 3.40 6.13
CA LEU A 52 4.16 3.26 5.59
C LEU A 52 3.11 3.32 6.70
N PHE A 53 3.37 2.68 7.83
CA PHE A 53 2.46 2.72 8.97
C PHE A 53 2.30 4.14 9.52
N GLU A 54 3.40 4.85 9.78
CA GLU A 54 3.37 6.18 10.36
C GLU A 54 2.81 7.23 9.40
N GLN A 55 3.32 7.26 8.17
CA GLN A 55 3.01 8.34 7.22
C GLN A 55 1.71 8.09 6.46
N CYS A 56 1.42 6.84 6.10
CA CYS A 56 0.25 6.51 5.28
C CYS A 56 -0.94 6.08 6.14
N ILE A 57 -0.81 5.00 6.91
CA ILE A 57 -1.91 4.47 7.71
C ILE A 57 -2.25 5.47 8.81
N CYS A 58 -1.31 5.81 9.70
CA CYS A 58 -1.54 6.74 10.79
C CYS A 58 -1.59 8.21 10.37
N GLY A 59 -0.96 8.58 9.24
CA GLY A 59 -0.89 9.96 8.74
C GLY A 59 -2.01 10.31 7.76
N LEU A 60 -1.91 9.85 6.51
CA LEU A 60 -2.88 10.18 5.46
C LEU A 60 -4.30 9.72 5.80
N LEU A 61 -4.46 8.49 6.29
CA LEU A 61 -5.78 7.95 6.63
C LEU A 61 -6.29 8.39 8.01
N LYS A 62 -5.61 9.30 8.73
CA LYS A 62 -5.91 9.62 10.14
C LYS A 62 -7.35 10.03 10.45
N LYS A 63 -8.08 10.54 9.46
CA LYS A 63 -9.48 11.00 9.60
C LYS A 63 -10.49 9.96 9.13
N LYS A 64 -10.05 8.79 8.68
CA LYS A 64 -10.89 7.73 8.13
C LYS A 64 -10.88 6.52 9.06
N PRO A 65 -12.04 5.93 9.38
CA PRO A 65 -12.12 4.63 10.03
C PRO A 65 -11.32 3.58 9.28
N ARG A 66 -10.57 2.78 10.03
CA ARG A 66 -9.71 1.71 9.51
C ARG A 66 -9.76 0.49 10.41
N ILE A 67 -9.82 -0.69 9.81
CA ILE A 67 -9.68 -1.98 10.46
C ILE A 67 -8.45 -2.65 9.85
N LEU A 68 -7.56 -3.11 10.72
CA LEU A 68 -6.29 -3.78 10.43
C LEU A 68 -6.36 -5.21 10.96
#